data_AF-A0A520JML9-F1
#
_entry.id   AF-A0A520JML9-F1
#
_cell.length_a   1.000
_cell.length_b   1.000
_cell.length_c   1.000
_cell.angle_alpha   90.00
_cell.angle_beta   90.00
_cell.angle_gamma   90.00
#
_symmetry.space_group_name_H-M   'P 1'
#
loop_
_entity.id
_entity.type
_entity.pdbx_description
1 polymer ?
#
loop_
_entity_poly.entity_id
_entity_poly.type
_entity_poly.pdbx_seq_one_letter_code
_entity_poly.pdbx_strand_id
1 'polypeptide(L)'
;MNIVDPDAPEPVAATAMRSEQFRYFDFVMAAFVTILLLSNVIGAGKRAVIDLPFIGAWPFGAGILFFPVSYVIGDVLTEVYGYARARRCIWAGFGAMLFMVFMSTVVVALPPDAGWTGQAAYESVFGQV
;
A
#
# COMPACT_ATOMS: atom_id res chain seq x y z
N MET A 1 58.46 -22.98 4.36
CA MET A 1 58.03 -22.03 5.41
C MET A 1 56.96 -21.15 4.79
N ASN A 2 55.68 -21.52 4.92
CA ASN A 2 54.58 -20.68 4.42
C ASN A 2 54.37 -19.55 5.43
N ILE A 3 54.61 -18.31 5.00
CA ILE A 3 54.31 -17.12 5.78
C ILE A 3 52.80 -16.91 5.62
N VAL A 4 52.03 -17.45 6.56
CA VAL A 4 50.61 -17.08 6.70
C VAL A 4 50.61 -15.75 7.46
N ASP A 5 50.24 -14.68 6.76
CA ASP A 5 50.11 -13.35 7.34
C ASP A 5 48.89 -13.34 8.28
N PRO A 6 49.09 -13.17 9.61
CA PRO A 6 48.00 -13.25 10.59
C PRO A 6 47.05 -12.04 10.54
N ASP A 7 47.38 -10.98 9.80
CA ASP A 7 46.55 -9.77 9.64
C ASP A 7 45.86 -9.69 8.27
N ALA A 8 45.91 -10.76 7.46
CA ALA A 8 45.20 -10.80 6.20
C ALA A 8 43.67 -10.72 6.46
N PRO A 9 42.95 -9.73 5.92
CA PRO A 9 41.51 -9.59 6.16
C PRO A 9 40.79 -10.84 5.66
N GLU A 10 40.05 -11.51 6.54
CA GLU A 10 39.25 -12.67 6.14
C GLU A 10 38.26 -12.26 5.05
N PRO A 11 38.17 -13.01 3.93
CA PRO A 11 37.21 -12.73 2.89
C PRO A 11 35.81 -13.02 3.44
N VAL A 12 35.15 -11.98 3.96
CA VAL A 12 33.73 -12.04 4.30
C VAL A 12 32.99 -12.38 3.02
N ALA A 13 32.49 -13.62 2.93
CA ALA A 13 31.74 -14.08 1.77
C ALA A 13 30.56 -13.13 1.55
N ALA A 14 30.53 -12.46 0.40
CA ALA A 14 29.48 -11.50 0.01
C ALA A 14 28.06 -12.10 0.13
N THR A 15 27.96 -13.43 0.16
CA THR A 15 26.74 -14.21 0.39
C THR A 15 26.18 -14.04 1.82
N ALA A 16 27.02 -13.88 2.84
CA ALA A 16 26.57 -13.68 4.23
C ALA A 16 25.86 -12.33 4.43
N MET A 17 26.24 -11.31 3.66
CA MET A 17 25.56 -10.00 3.67
C MET A 17 24.19 -10.01 2.99
N ARG A 18 23.84 -11.08 2.24
CA ARG A 18 22.60 -11.14 1.46
C ARG A 18 21.40 -11.63 2.28
N SER A 19 21.62 -12.40 3.35
CA SER A 19 20.55 -13.02 4.15
C SER A 19 20.04 -12.14 5.29
N GLU A 20 20.83 -11.21 5.81
CA GLU A 20 20.35 -10.25 6.83
C GLU A 20 19.66 -9.01 6.23
N GLN A 21 19.73 -8.84 4.90
CA GLN A 21 19.81 -7.50 4.36
C GLN A 21 18.52 -6.68 4.41
N PHE A 22 17.30 -7.23 4.45
CA PHE A 22 16.09 -6.39 4.42
C PHE A 22 14.84 -7.05 5.03
N ARG A 23 14.90 -7.42 6.32
CA ARG A 23 13.79 -8.08 7.05
C ARG A 23 12.46 -7.31 7.05
N TYR A 24 12.48 -6.02 6.71
CA TYR A 24 11.32 -5.14 6.74
C TYR A 24 10.66 -4.90 5.36
N PHE A 25 11.24 -5.37 4.26
CA PHE A 25 10.70 -5.12 2.92
C PHE A 25 9.25 -5.60 2.78
N ASP A 26 8.95 -6.81 3.25
CA ASP A 26 7.61 -7.40 3.14
C ASP A 26 6.58 -6.63 3.98
N PHE A 27 6.98 -6.09 5.14
CA PHE A 27 6.13 -5.23 5.95
C PHE A 27 5.84 -3.89 5.26
N VAL A 28 6.84 -3.27 4.64
CA VAL A 28 6.67 -2.02 3.88
C VAL A 28 5.78 -2.24 2.66
N MET A 29 5.98 -3.35 1.94
CA MET A 29 5.13 -3.75 0.83
C MET A 29 3.68 -3.97 1.28
N ALA A 30 3.47 -4.73 2.35
CA ALA A 30 2.13 -4.96 2.90
C ALA A 30 1.46 -3.65 3.35
N ALA A 31 2.21 -2.75 4.00
CA ALA A 31 1.72 -1.43 4.40
C ALA A 31 1.33 -0.59 3.18
N PHE A 32 2.16 -0.54 2.14
CA PHE A 32 1.87 0.17 0.90
C PHE A 32 0.58 -0.33 0.25
N VAL A 33 0.47 -1.65 0.04
CA VAL A 33 -0.71 -2.26 -0.58
C VAL A 33 -1.96 -2.01 0.27
N THR A 34 -1.84 -2.12 1.61
CA THR A 34 -2.95 -1.85 2.53
C THR A 34 -3.43 -0.41 2.44
N ILE A 35 -2.50 0.56 2.48
CA ILE A 35 -2.84 1.99 2.35
C ILE A 35 -3.50 2.26 0.99
N LEU A 36 -2.99 1.65 -0.07
CA LEU A 36 -3.56 1.81 -1.42
C LEU A 36 -5.01 1.29 -1.48
N LEU A 37 -5.27 0.09 -0.95
CA LEU A 37 -6.62 -0.48 -0.90
C LEU A 37 -7.56 0.35 -0.02
N LEU A 38 -7.14 0.70 1.21
CA LEU A 38 -7.96 1.47 2.14
C LEU A 38 -8.26 2.87 1.63
N SER A 39 -7.31 3.53 0.96
CA SER A 39 -7.53 4.84 0.34
C SER A 39 -8.60 4.77 -0.75
N ASN A 40 -8.59 3.71 -1.56
CA ASN A 40 -9.61 3.49 -2.60
C ASN A 40 -10.99 3.15 -2.02
N VAL A 41 -11.07 2.35 -0.94
CA VAL A 41 -12.37 1.95 -0.37
C VAL A 41 -12.97 3.02 0.55
N ILE A 42 -12.18 3.56 1.47
CA ILE A 42 -12.66 4.49 2.50
C ILE A 42 -12.68 5.93 1.96
N GLY A 43 -11.69 6.26 1.13
CA GLY A 43 -11.42 7.63 0.71
C GLY A 43 -12.22 8.10 -0.50
N ALA A 44 -12.54 7.20 -1.44
CA ALA A 44 -13.15 7.55 -2.72
C ALA A 44 -14.59 8.09 -2.57
N GLY A 45 -15.39 7.49 -1.68
CA GLY A 45 -16.81 7.82 -1.54
C GLY A 45 -17.11 9.05 -0.67
N LYS A 46 -16.16 9.55 0.13
CA LYS A 46 -16.40 10.61 1.11
C LYS A 46 -15.79 11.95 0.68
N ARG A 47 -16.64 12.92 0.37
CA ARG A 47 -16.26 14.34 0.36
C ARG A 47 -16.27 14.86 1.79
N ALA A 48 -15.13 15.37 2.23
CA ALA A 48 -14.96 16.02 3.52
C ALA A 48 -14.88 17.53 3.33
N VAL A 49 -15.26 18.28 4.37
CA VAL A 49 -15.11 19.73 4.43
C VAL A 49 -14.42 20.04 5.75
N ILE A 50 -13.33 20.80 5.69
CA ILE A 50 -12.69 21.36 6.89
C ILE A 50 -12.85 22.88 6.86
N ASP A 51 -12.98 23.49 8.03
CA ASP A 51 -13.00 24.95 8.14
C ASP A 51 -11.57 25.44 8.32
N LEU A 52 -11.05 26.14 7.31
CA LEU A 52 -9.69 26.66 7.32
C LEU A 52 -9.70 28.11 7.81
N PRO A 53 -8.78 28.50 8.71
CA PRO A 53 -8.67 29.89 9.14
C PRO A 53 -8.37 30.77 7.92
N PHE A 54 -9.10 31.88 7.80
CA PHE A 54 -9.03 32.87 6.71
C PHE A 54 -9.57 32.45 5.33
N ILE A 55 -9.84 31.17 5.10
CA ILE A 55 -10.32 30.64 3.80
C ILE A 55 -11.79 30.19 3.89
N GLY A 56 -12.23 29.73 5.06
CA GLY A 56 -13.57 29.19 5.28
C GLY A 56 -13.67 27.70 4.93
N ALA A 57 -14.90 27.25 4.65
CA ALA A 57 -15.20 25.86 4.36
C ALA A 57 -14.51 25.35 3.08
N TRP A 58 -13.53 24.46 3.24
CA TRP A 58 -12.74 23.89 2.16
C TRP A 58 -13.12 22.43 1.87
N PRO A 59 -13.76 22.14 0.73
CA PRO A 59 -14.12 20.77 0.35
C PRO A 59 -12.92 20.01 -0.24
N PHE A 60 -12.75 18.74 0.15
CA PHE A 60 -11.75 17.84 -0.41
C PHE A 60 -12.22 16.38 -0.36
N GLY A 61 -11.65 15.52 -1.19
CA GLY A 61 -11.91 14.07 -1.11
C GLY A 61 -11.14 13.45 0.06
N ALA A 62 -11.80 12.72 0.95
CA ALA A 62 -11.18 12.17 2.14
C ALA A 62 -9.98 11.25 1.83
N GLY A 63 -9.99 10.57 0.68
CA GLY A 63 -8.87 9.75 0.22
C GLY A 63 -7.57 10.52 0.01
N ILE A 64 -7.63 11.82 -0.30
CA ILE A 64 -6.43 12.64 -0.58
C ILE A 64 -5.50 12.73 0.63
N LEU A 65 -6.02 12.57 1.85
CA LEU A 65 -5.25 12.66 3.10
C LEU A 65 -4.21 11.56 3.25
N PHE A 66 -4.44 10.40 2.63
CA PHE A 66 -3.54 9.25 2.77
C PHE A 66 -2.52 9.15 1.64
N PHE A 67 -2.64 9.96 0.58
CA PHE A 67 -1.66 10.01 -0.50
C PHE A 67 -0.26 10.47 -0.05
N PRO A 68 -0.07 11.48 0.82
CA PRO A 68 1.26 11.85 1.31
C PRO A 68 1.99 10.67 1.98
N VAL A 69 1.26 9.85 2.74
CA VAL A 69 1.83 8.66 3.39
C VAL A 69 2.24 7.63 2.34
N SER A 70 1.42 7.39 1.31
CA SER A 70 1.77 6.46 0.24
C SER A 70 2.95 6.95 -0.60
N TYR A 71 3.10 8.26 -0.82
CA TYR A 71 4.27 8.83 -1.50
C TYR A 71 5.56 8.59 -0.71
N VAL A 72 5.58 8.89 0.60
CA VAL A 72 6.76 8.64 1.44
C VAL A 72 7.15 7.17 1.42
N ILE A 73 6.18 6.25 1.50
CA ILE A 73 6.45 4.82 1.41
C ILE A 73 6.96 4.44 0.02
N GLY A 74 6.40 5.03 -1.04
CA GLY A 74 6.83 4.85 -2.42
C GLY A 74 8.28 5.26 -2.64
N ASP A 75 8.67 6.43 -2.13
CA ASP A 75 10.02 6.96 -2.21
C ASP A 75 11.00 6.06 -1.43
N VAL A 76 10.64 5.63 -0.22
CA VAL A 76 11.44 4.67 0.55
C VAL A 76 11.60 3.33 -0.21
N LEU A 77 10.55 2.85 -0.88
CA LEU A 77 10.61 1.62 -1.67
C LEU A 77 11.58 1.73 -2.85
N THR A 78 11.61 2.87 -3.54
CA THR A 78 12.47 3.07 -4.72
C THR A 78 13.90 3.43 -4.34
N GLU A 79 14.11 4.23 -3.29
CA GLU A 79 15.41 4.74 -2.85
C GLU A 79 16.17 3.77 -1.93
N VAL A 80 15.49 3.11 -0.98
CA VAL A 80 16.15 2.21 0.00
C VAL A 80 16.20 0.77 -0.50
N TYR A 81 15.10 0.26 -1.05
CA TYR A 81 15.01 -1.14 -1.47
C TYR A 81 15.35 -1.38 -2.95
N GLY A 82 15.42 -0.29 -3.72
CA GLY A 82 15.81 -0.27 -5.13
C GLY A 82 14.68 -0.62 -6.09
N TYR A 83 14.82 -0.12 -7.33
CA TYR A 83 13.82 -0.22 -8.40
C TYR A 83 13.33 -1.66 -8.68
N ALA A 84 14.24 -2.65 -8.68
CA ALA A 84 13.89 -4.04 -8.99
C ALA A 84 12.87 -4.63 -8.01
N ARG A 85 12.94 -4.25 -6.72
CA ARG A 85 12.01 -4.68 -5.68
C ARG A 85 10.77 -3.80 -5.62
N ALA A 86 10.92 -2.48 -5.79
CA ALA A 86 9.78 -1.57 -5.90
C ALA A 86 8.79 -2.02 -6.98
N ARG A 87 9.28 -2.51 -8.13
CA ARG A 87 8.44 -3.10 -9.18
C ARG A 87 7.57 -4.26 -8.70
N ARG A 88 8.05 -5.12 -7.79
CA ARG A 88 7.24 -6.21 -7.22
C ARG A 88 6.10 -5.66 -6.35
N CYS A 89 6.38 -4.62 -5.56
CA CYS A 89 5.36 -3.95 -4.76
C CYS A 89 4.26 -3.33 -5.63
N ILE A 90 4.65 -2.69 -6.74
CA ILE A 90 3.70 -2.12 -7.71
C ILE A 90 2.80 -3.23 -8.30
N TRP A 91 3.38 -4.34 -8.75
CA TRP A 91 2.60 -5.47 -9.28
C TRP A 91 1.69 -6.11 -8.24
N ALA A 92 2.15 -6.23 -6.99
CA ALA A 92 1.33 -6.72 -5.88
C ALA A 92 0.15 -5.79 -5.60
N GLY A 93 0.38 -4.47 -5.53
CA GLY A 93 -0.67 -3.47 -5.36
C GLY A 93 -1.67 -3.46 -6.51
N PHE A 94 -1.19 -3.53 -7.75
CA PHE A 94 -2.04 -3.63 -8.94
C PHE A 94 -2.93 -4.89 -8.92
N GLY A 95 -2.35 -6.06 -8.63
CA GLY A 95 -3.11 -7.30 -8.52
C GLY A 95 -4.14 -7.26 -7.38
N ALA A 96 -3.77 -6.68 -6.24
CA ALA A 96 -4.68 -6.50 -5.11
C ALA A 96 -5.84 -5.55 -5.46
N MET A 97 -5.57 -4.47 -6.20
CA MET A 97 -6.63 -3.56 -6.67
C MET A 97 -7.58 -4.27 -7.63
N LEU A 98 -7.09 -5.03 -8.61
CA LEU A 98 -7.95 -5.80 -9.52
C LEU A 98 -8.82 -6.79 -8.76
N PHE A 99 -8.25 -7.49 -7.78
CA PHE A 99 -9.00 -8.42 -6.94
C PHE A 99 -10.07 -7.71 -6.10
N MET A 100 -9.76 -6.52 -5.58
CA MET A 100 -10.71 -5.69 -4.85
C MET A 100 -11.89 -5.26 -5.73
N VAL A 101 -11.63 -4.78 -6.95
CA VAL A 101 -12.68 -4.41 -7.92
C VAL A 101 -13.56 -5.63 -8.24
N PHE A 102 -12.94 -6.77 -8.53
CA PHE A 102 -13.66 -8.02 -8.79
C PHE A 102 -14.53 -8.44 -7.61
N MET A 103 -13.96 -8.47 -6.40
CA MET A 103 -14.68 -8.83 -5.18
C MET A 103 -15.85 -7.87 -4.93
N SER A 104 -15.62 -6.56 -5.04
CA SER A 104 -16.65 -5.54 -4.85
C SER A 104 -17.81 -5.74 -5.82
N THR A 105 -17.49 -5.93 -7.11
CA THR A 105 -18.48 -6.17 -8.17
C THR A 105 -19.32 -7.40 -7.90
N VAL A 106 -18.68 -8.52 -7.52
CA VAL A 106 -19.38 -9.78 -7.24
C VAL A 106 -20.30 -9.63 -6.02
N VAL A 107 -19.82 -9.06 -4.92
CA VAL A 107 -20.58 -8.97 -3.68
C VAL A 107 -21.75 -8.01 -3.80
N VAL A 108 -21.57 -6.86 -4.48
CA VAL A 108 -22.64 -5.89 -4.70
C VAL A 108 -23.74 -6.46 -5.61
N ALA A 109 -23.38 -7.28 -6.60
CA ALA A 109 -24.34 -7.88 -7.54
C ALA A 109 -25.16 -9.05 -6.96
N LEU A 110 -24.76 -9.61 -5.81
CA LEU A 110 -25.52 -10.69 -5.18
C LEU A 110 -26.87 -10.17 -4.67
N PRO A 111 -27.96 -10.95 -4.84
CA PRO A 111 -29.26 -10.55 -4.35
C PRO A 111 -29.21 -10.45 -2.81
N PRO A 112 -29.71 -9.36 -2.22
CA PRO A 112 -29.77 -9.24 -0.78
C PRO A 112 -30.76 -10.26 -0.21
N ASP A 113 -30.45 -10.77 0.98
CA ASP A 113 -31.37 -11.60 1.74
C ASP A 113 -32.63 -10.80 2.14
N ALA A 114 -33.76 -11.48 2.37
CA ALA A 114 -35.03 -10.85 2.70
C ALA A 114 -34.98 -9.96 3.97
N GLY A 115 -34.05 -10.23 4.90
CA GLY A 115 -33.82 -9.41 6.09
C GLY A 115 -32.83 -8.26 5.92
N TRP A 116 -32.17 -8.13 4.76
CA TRP A 116 -31.09 -7.18 4.55
C TRP A 116 -31.60 -5.80 4.13
N THR A 117 -31.44 -4.81 5.01
CA THR A 117 -31.88 -3.43 4.79
C THR A 117 -30.76 -2.48 4.34
N GLY A 118 -29.50 -2.96 4.35
CA GLY A 118 -28.30 -2.15 4.10
C GLY A 118 -27.92 -1.99 2.63
N GLN A 119 -28.69 -2.54 1.69
CA GLN A 119 -28.28 -2.68 0.28
C GLN A 119 -27.92 -1.34 -0.38
N ALA A 120 -28.77 -0.32 -0.24
CA ALA A 120 -28.54 0.99 -0.87
C ALA A 120 -27.27 1.69 -0.35
N ALA A 121 -26.99 1.57 0.96
CA ALA A 121 -25.76 2.11 1.53
C ALA A 121 -24.54 1.31 1.04
N TYR A 122 -24.67 -0.01 0.93
CA TYR A 122 -23.61 -0.89 0.46
C TYR A 122 -23.24 -0.60 -1.01
N GLU A 123 -24.22 -0.50 -1.89
CA GLU A 123 -24.05 -0.09 -3.29
C GLU A 123 -23.43 1.31 -3.43
N SER A 124 -23.82 2.26 -2.56
CA SER A 124 -23.27 3.62 -2.63
C SER A 124 -21.77 3.69 -2.31
N VAL A 125 -21.27 2.81 -1.44
CA VAL A 125 -19.88 2.77 -0.98
C VAL A 125 -19.04 1.87 -1.89
N PHE A 126 -19.53 0.68 -2.20
CA PHE A 126 -18.77 -0.36 -2.90
C PHE A 126 -19.05 -0.40 -4.42
N GLY A 127 -20.17 0.16 -4.89
CA GLY A 127 -20.47 0.27 -6.32
C GLY A 127 -19.61 1.29 -7.07
N GLN A 128 -18.83 2.11 -6.36
CA GLN A 128 -17.86 3.05 -6.93
C GLN A 128 -16.46 2.43 -7.13
N VAL A 129 -16.23 1.24 -6.56
CA VAL A 129 -14.95 0.52 -6.57
C VAL A 129 -14.90 -0.43 -7.75
#